data_AF-A0A447N3Y8-F1
#
_entry.id   AF-A0A447N3Y8-F1
#
_cell.length_a   1.000
_cell.length_b   1.000
_cell.length_c   1.000
_cell.angle_alpha   90.00
_cell.angle_beta   90.00
_cell.angle_gamma   90.00
#
_symmetry.space_group_name_H-M   'P 1'
#
loop_
_entity.id
_entity.type
_entity.pdbx_description
1 polymer ?
#
loop_
_entity_poly.entity_id
_entity_poly.type
_entity_poly.pdbx_seq_one_letter_code
_entity_poly.pdbx_strand_id
1 'polypeptide(L)'
;MPDDAQLDAILGKRLAGETLSELEIAQFTTAVLVWLGRQYAARGWVMQLHIGAIRNNNTRMFRLLGPDTGFDSIGDNNISWALSRLLDSMDVTNELPKTILYCLNPRDNEVLATMIGNFQGPGIAGKVQFGSGWWFNDQKDGMLRQLEQLSQMGLLSQFVGMLTDSRSFLSYTRHEYFRRILCKPAGTVGAGRRDS
;
A
#
# COMPACT_ATOMS: atom_id res chain seq x y z
N MET A 1 19.09 -7.98 -8.29
CA MET A 1 18.21 -9.07 -8.73
C MET A 1 19.06 -10.33 -8.88
N PRO A 2 18.64 -11.48 -8.30
CA PRO A 2 19.29 -12.76 -8.57
C PRO A 2 19.08 -13.18 -10.03
N ASP A 3 19.94 -14.07 -10.55
CA ASP A 3 19.74 -14.71 -11.85
C ASP A 3 18.75 -15.89 -11.75
N ASP A 4 18.34 -16.42 -12.90
CA ASP A 4 17.35 -17.51 -12.98
C ASP A 4 17.87 -18.79 -12.31
N ALA A 5 19.17 -19.09 -12.41
CA ALA A 5 19.76 -20.27 -11.76
C ALA A 5 19.62 -20.22 -10.23
N GLN A 6 19.86 -19.05 -9.62
CA GLN A 6 19.64 -18.85 -8.20
C GLN A 6 18.15 -18.94 -7.82
N LEU A 7 17.25 -18.41 -8.65
CA LEU A 7 15.80 -18.49 -8.42
C LEU A 7 15.27 -19.93 -8.52
N ASP A 8 15.74 -20.69 -9.51
CA ASP A 8 15.42 -22.11 -9.70
C ASP A 8 15.90 -22.94 -8.52
N ALA A 9 17.10 -22.67 -7.99
CA ALA A 9 17.61 -23.32 -6.80
C ALA A 9 16.73 -23.05 -5.58
N ILE A 10 16.31 -21.80 -5.36
CA ILE A 10 15.42 -21.41 -4.25
C ILE A 10 14.06 -22.12 -4.38
N LEU A 11 13.49 -22.14 -5.59
CA LEU A 11 12.23 -22.82 -5.85
C LEU A 11 12.35 -24.33 -5.64
N GLY A 12 13.44 -24.95 -6.11
CA GLY A 12 13.74 -26.37 -5.91
C GLY A 12 13.79 -26.74 -4.43
N LYS A 13 14.53 -25.97 -3.62
CA LYS A 13 14.58 -26.15 -2.16
C LYS A 13 13.18 -26.07 -1.53
N ARG A 14 12.39 -25.07 -1.92
CA ARG A 14 11.04 -24.89 -1.38
C ARG A 14 10.11 -26.04 -1.75
N LEU A 15 10.19 -26.56 -2.98
CA LEU A 15 9.40 -27.70 -3.45
C LEU A 15 9.82 -29.01 -2.76
N ALA A 16 11.10 -29.15 -2.41
CA ALA A 16 11.62 -30.27 -1.61
C ALA A 16 11.25 -30.19 -0.11
N GLY A 17 10.60 -29.10 0.33
CA GLY A 17 10.21 -28.90 1.73
C GLY A 17 11.36 -28.42 2.63
N GLU A 18 12.46 -27.97 2.05
CA GLU A 18 13.57 -27.40 2.80
C GLU A 18 13.24 -26.00 3.33
N THR A 19 13.82 -25.65 4.47
CA THR A 19 13.72 -24.31 5.04
C THR A 19 14.57 -23.33 4.22
N LEU A 20 13.96 -22.23 3.80
CA LEU A 20 14.65 -21.12 3.15
C LEU A 20 15.22 -20.15 4.19
N SER A 21 16.35 -19.54 3.87
CA SER A 21 16.86 -18.39 4.59
C SER A 21 16.07 -17.12 4.26
N GLU A 22 16.14 -16.12 5.13
CA GLU A 22 15.52 -14.79 4.90
C GLU A 22 16.00 -14.15 3.59
N LEU A 23 17.27 -14.34 3.22
CA LEU A 23 17.81 -13.83 1.96
C LEU A 23 17.16 -14.51 0.75
N GLU A 24 17.00 -15.83 0.78
CA GLU A 24 16.36 -16.60 -0.31
C GLU A 24 14.89 -16.21 -0.46
N ILE A 25 14.17 -16.04 0.66
CA ILE A 25 12.79 -15.55 0.68
C ILE A 25 12.70 -14.16 0.04
N ALA A 26 13.57 -13.24 0.44
CA ALA A 26 13.61 -11.88 -0.09
C ALA A 26 13.96 -11.86 -1.58
N GLN A 27 14.94 -12.66 -2.02
CA GLN A 27 15.34 -12.79 -3.43
C GLN A 27 14.18 -13.25 -4.30
N PHE A 28 13.53 -14.36 -3.93
CA PHE A 28 12.43 -14.91 -4.70
C PHE A 28 11.20 -14.00 -4.70
N THR A 29 10.81 -13.48 -3.53
CA THR A 29 9.66 -12.57 -3.40
C THR A 29 9.86 -11.29 -4.22
N THR A 30 11.05 -10.69 -4.14
CA THR A 30 11.37 -9.47 -4.90
C THR A 30 11.36 -9.75 -6.40
N ALA A 31 11.90 -10.89 -6.83
CA ALA A 31 11.93 -11.26 -8.25
C ALA A 31 10.52 -11.37 -8.85
N VAL A 32 9.61 -12.06 -8.14
CA VAL A 32 8.22 -12.19 -8.55
C VAL A 32 7.53 -10.82 -8.60
N LEU A 33 7.67 -9.99 -7.57
CA LEU A 33 7.03 -8.68 -7.50
C LEU A 33 7.53 -7.72 -8.58
N VAL A 34 8.84 -7.68 -8.83
CA VAL A 34 9.43 -6.84 -9.90
C VAL A 34 8.96 -7.31 -11.27
N TRP A 35 8.98 -8.62 -11.52
CA TRP A 35 8.49 -9.16 -12.79
C TRP A 35 7.01 -8.82 -13.00
N LEU A 36 6.16 -9.06 -11.99
CA LEU A 36 4.73 -8.70 -12.04
C LEU A 36 4.51 -7.21 -12.25
N GLY A 37 5.26 -6.35 -11.55
CA GLY A 37 5.23 -4.90 -11.71
C GLY A 37 5.46 -4.46 -13.15
N ARG A 38 6.48 -5.03 -13.80
CA ARG A 38 6.76 -4.79 -15.22
C ARG A 38 5.62 -5.27 -16.12
N GLN A 39 5.02 -6.42 -15.82
CA GLN A 39 3.84 -6.89 -16.56
C GLN A 39 2.65 -5.93 -16.41
N TYR A 40 2.42 -5.39 -15.20
CA TYR A 40 1.36 -4.41 -14.97
C TYR A 40 1.62 -3.12 -15.74
N ALA A 41 2.88 -2.66 -15.80
CA ALA A 41 3.25 -1.46 -16.56
C ALA A 41 3.00 -1.66 -18.06
N ALA A 42 3.48 -2.77 -18.64
CA ALA A 42 3.28 -3.11 -20.04
C ALA A 42 1.79 -3.22 -20.43
N ARG A 43 0.93 -3.59 -19.48
CA ARG A 43 -0.53 -3.73 -19.67
C ARG A 43 -1.32 -2.48 -19.28
N GLY A 44 -0.66 -1.43 -18.80
CA GLY A 44 -1.32 -0.22 -18.30
C GLY A 44 -2.20 -0.43 -17.07
N TRP A 45 -1.94 -1.47 -16.28
CA TRP A 45 -2.69 -1.82 -15.08
C TRP A 45 -2.25 -0.98 -13.87
N VAL A 46 -3.09 -0.96 -12.84
CA VAL A 46 -2.77 -0.35 -11.54
C VAL A 46 -2.28 -1.44 -10.59
N MET A 47 -1.12 -1.21 -9.99
CA MET A 47 -0.57 -2.02 -8.90
C MET A 47 -1.01 -1.42 -7.56
N GLN A 48 -1.51 -2.24 -6.65
CA GLN A 48 -1.90 -1.81 -5.30
C GLN A 48 -1.11 -2.60 -4.26
N LEU A 49 -0.44 -1.91 -3.33
CA LEU A 49 0.36 -2.52 -2.28
C LEU A 49 -0.24 -2.20 -0.91
N HIS A 50 -0.75 -3.23 -0.23
CA HIS A 50 -1.33 -3.14 1.12
C HIS A 50 -0.33 -3.70 2.15
N ILE A 51 0.25 -2.82 2.97
CA ILE A 51 1.47 -3.12 3.74
C ILE A 51 1.20 -3.00 5.24
N GLY A 52 1.72 -3.94 6.03
CA GLY A 52 1.84 -3.78 7.48
C GLY A 52 0.81 -4.54 8.34
N ALA A 53 0.11 -5.53 7.80
CA ALA A 53 -0.72 -6.44 8.62
C ALA A 53 0.15 -7.46 9.37
N ILE A 54 -0.13 -7.66 10.66
CA ILE A 54 0.30 -8.85 11.41
C ILE A 54 -0.93 -9.74 11.64
N ARG A 55 -0.87 -10.96 11.10
CA ARG A 55 -2.05 -11.82 10.94
C ARG A 55 -2.02 -13.04 11.85
N ASN A 56 -3.20 -13.61 12.11
CA ASN A 56 -3.41 -14.85 12.85
C ASN A 56 -2.79 -14.85 14.25
N ASN A 57 -2.88 -13.71 14.96
CA ASN A 57 -2.23 -13.50 16.26
C ASN A 57 -2.74 -14.44 17.37
N ASN A 58 -3.96 -14.97 17.23
CA ASN A 58 -4.57 -15.86 18.21
C ASN A 58 -4.56 -17.32 17.73
N THR A 59 -3.51 -18.06 18.04
CA THR A 59 -3.32 -19.46 17.62
C THR A 59 -4.49 -20.37 18.03
N ARG A 60 -5.05 -20.18 19.22
CA ARG A 60 -6.20 -20.99 19.69
C ARG A 60 -7.39 -20.80 18.78
N MET A 61 -7.71 -19.55 18.44
CA MET A 61 -8.84 -19.24 17.56
C MET A 61 -8.55 -19.57 16.10
N PHE A 62 -7.31 -19.40 15.64
CA PHE A 62 -6.90 -19.80 14.29
C PHE A 62 -7.13 -21.29 14.03
N ARG A 63 -6.82 -22.15 15.01
CA ARG A 63 -7.10 -23.59 14.92
C ARG A 63 -8.60 -23.93 14.81
N LEU A 64 -9.48 -23.09 15.35
CA LEU A 64 -10.93 -23.31 15.35
C LEU A 64 -11.65 -22.68 14.15
N LEU A 65 -11.21 -21.47 13.75
CA LEU A 65 -11.93 -20.61 12.83
C LEU A 65 -11.18 -20.34 11.51
N GLY A 66 -9.87 -20.62 11.47
CA GLY A 66 -9.02 -20.28 10.33
C GLY A 66 -8.72 -18.77 10.21
N PRO A 67 -8.20 -18.34 9.04
CA PRO A 67 -7.81 -16.96 8.78
C PRO A 67 -9.02 -16.02 8.61
N ASP A 68 -8.76 -14.70 8.61
CA ASP A 68 -9.74 -13.65 8.30
C ASP A 68 -10.99 -13.63 9.21
N THR A 69 -10.81 -14.03 10.47
CA THR A 69 -11.88 -14.12 11.49
C THR A 69 -11.74 -13.09 12.62
N GLY A 70 -11.03 -11.99 12.37
CA GLY A 70 -10.94 -10.84 13.29
C GLY A 70 -9.78 -10.91 14.29
N PHE A 71 -8.79 -11.79 14.09
CA PHE A 71 -7.60 -11.94 14.94
C PHE A 71 -6.32 -11.38 14.30
N ASP A 72 -6.49 -10.41 13.41
CA ASP A 72 -5.43 -9.68 12.71
C ASP A 72 -5.33 -8.25 13.26
N SER A 73 -4.15 -7.64 13.19
CA SER A 73 -3.92 -6.30 13.73
C SER A 73 -2.83 -5.53 12.96
N ILE A 74 -2.51 -4.34 13.46
CA ILE A 74 -1.49 -3.45 12.92
C ILE A 74 -0.09 -3.96 13.31
N GLY A 75 0.75 -4.25 12.31
CA GLY A 75 2.19 -4.52 12.48
C GLY A 75 3.05 -3.26 12.35
N ASP A 76 4.36 -3.40 12.54
CA ASP A 76 5.25 -2.24 12.76
C ASP A 76 6.70 -2.44 12.29
N ASN A 77 6.92 -3.22 11.23
CA ASN A 77 8.24 -3.30 10.61
C ASN A 77 8.64 -1.96 9.98
N ASN A 78 9.94 -1.66 9.93
CA ASN A 78 10.45 -0.52 9.18
C ASN A 78 10.36 -0.82 7.67
N ILE A 79 9.61 -0.03 6.90
CA ILE A 79 9.29 -0.35 5.50
C ILE A 79 9.98 0.51 4.45
N SER A 80 10.50 1.68 4.82
CA SER A 80 10.93 2.73 3.87
C SER A 80 12.01 2.25 2.89
N TRP A 81 13.06 1.60 3.40
CA TRP A 81 14.18 1.12 2.57
C TRP A 81 13.71 0.06 1.57
N ALA A 82 13.03 -0.99 2.06
CA ALA A 82 12.56 -2.08 1.20
C ALA A 82 11.56 -1.58 0.15
N LEU A 83 10.63 -0.70 0.54
CA LEU A 83 9.66 -0.09 -0.37
C LEU A 83 10.35 0.76 -1.44
N SER A 84 11.32 1.61 -1.06
CA SER A 84 12.09 2.40 -2.02
C SER A 84 12.81 1.52 -3.03
N ARG A 85 13.54 0.49 -2.57
CA ARG A 85 14.30 -0.41 -3.46
C ARG A 85 13.40 -1.24 -4.37
N LEU A 86 12.23 -1.66 -3.88
CA LEU A 86 11.26 -2.40 -4.67
C LEU A 86 10.70 -1.56 -5.82
N LEU A 87 10.26 -0.32 -5.54
CA LEU A 87 9.74 0.58 -6.57
C LEU A 87 10.85 0.97 -7.56
N ASP A 88 12.04 1.30 -7.07
CA ASP A 88 13.21 1.65 -7.88
C ASP A 88 13.66 0.51 -8.81
N SER A 89 13.54 -0.75 -8.36
CA SER A 89 13.87 -1.92 -9.21
C SER A 89 12.97 -2.06 -10.43
N MET A 90 11.76 -1.49 -10.38
CA MET A 90 10.85 -1.40 -11.53
C MET A 90 11.06 -0.11 -12.33
N ASP A 91 11.31 1.00 -11.63
CA ASP A 91 11.41 2.33 -12.24
C ASP A 91 12.75 2.59 -12.95
N VAL A 92 13.83 1.91 -12.55
CA VAL A 92 15.17 2.03 -13.19
C VAL A 92 15.15 1.67 -14.69
N THR A 93 14.22 0.82 -15.11
CA THR A 93 13.97 0.49 -16.53
C THR A 93 12.75 1.21 -17.11
N ASN A 94 12.20 2.20 -16.38
CA ASN A 94 10.96 2.92 -16.68
C ASN A 94 9.73 1.99 -16.82
N GLU A 95 9.68 0.94 -16.00
CA GLU A 95 8.64 -0.09 -16.02
C GLU A 95 7.84 -0.13 -14.70
N LEU A 96 7.85 0.95 -13.93
CA LEU A 96 6.97 1.09 -12.77
C LEU A 96 5.53 1.42 -13.23
N PRO A 97 4.50 0.62 -12.88
CA PRO A 97 3.12 0.88 -13.25
C PRO A 97 2.52 2.06 -12.47
N LYS A 98 1.29 2.43 -12.83
CA LYS A 98 0.41 3.19 -11.91
C LYS A 98 0.35 2.44 -10.59
N THR A 99 0.62 3.12 -9.48
CA THR A 99 0.80 2.45 -8.20
C THR A 99 0.01 3.14 -7.10
N ILE A 100 -0.69 2.39 -6.26
CA ILE A 100 -1.33 2.91 -5.04
C ILE A 100 -0.73 2.20 -3.83
N LEU A 101 -0.23 3.00 -2.88
CA LEU A 101 0.40 2.51 -1.66
C LEU A 101 -0.55 2.71 -0.47
N TYR A 102 -0.69 1.67 0.35
CA TYR A 102 -1.47 1.69 1.59
C TYR A 102 -0.62 1.16 2.74
N CYS A 103 -0.60 1.88 3.86
CA CYS A 103 -0.01 1.43 5.12
C CYS A 103 -1.10 1.15 6.15
N LEU A 104 -1.00 0.01 6.85
CA LEU A 104 -1.90 -0.32 7.94
C LEU A 104 -1.54 0.42 9.23
N ASN A 105 -0.25 0.69 9.45
CA ASN A 105 0.22 1.46 10.59
C ASN A 105 0.26 2.94 10.22
N PRO A 106 -0.56 3.80 10.84
CA PRO A 106 -0.64 5.19 10.45
C PRO A 106 0.58 6.03 10.88
N ARG A 107 1.58 5.43 11.56
CA ARG A 107 2.90 6.06 11.75
C ARG A 107 3.67 6.21 10.43
N ASP A 108 3.32 5.41 9.42
CA ASP A 108 3.99 5.39 8.12
C ASP A 108 3.26 6.29 7.10
N ASN A 109 2.28 7.09 7.52
CA ASN A 109 1.53 7.99 6.64
C ASN A 109 2.48 8.95 5.91
N GLU A 110 3.37 9.62 6.64
CA GLU A 110 4.34 10.57 6.09
C GLU A 110 5.40 9.85 5.25
N VAL A 111 5.77 8.62 5.64
CA VAL A 111 6.68 7.77 4.87
C VAL A 111 6.09 7.51 3.48
N LEU A 112 4.83 7.10 3.39
CA LEU A 112 4.17 6.85 2.09
C LEU A 112 3.89 8.14 1.33
N ALA A 113 3.37 9.17 2.00
CA ALA A 113 3.03 10.45 1.38
C ALA A 113 4.24 11.13 0.73
N THR A 114 5.45 10.92 1.27
CA THR A 114 6.70 11.39 0.65
C THR A 114 7.29 10.38 -0.33
N MET A 115 7.15 9.06 -0.09
CA MET A 115 7.62 8.01 -1.00
C MET A 115 7.04 8.15 -2.41
N ILE A 116 5.75 8.50 -2.52
CA ILE A 116 5.09 8.65 -3.83
C ILE A 116 5.71 9.75 -4.68
N GLY A 117 6.33 10.77 -4.06
CA GLY A 117 6.96 11.89 -4.76
C GLY A 117 8.19 11.48 -5.56
N ASN A 118 8.89 10.42 -5.12
CA ASN A 118 10.11 9.94 -5.76
C ASN A 118 9.89 9.32 -7.14
N PHE A 119 8.67 8.85 -7.44
CA PHE A 119 8.39 7.96 -8.57
C PHE A 119 7.20 8.44 -9.44
N GLN A 120 6.91 9.75 -9.44
CA GLN A 120 5.93 10.32 -10.36
C GLN A 120 6.43 10.24 -11.81
N GLY A 121 5.51 10.34 -12.78
CA GLY A 121 5.85 10.30 -14.20
C GLY A 121 5.02 11.26 -15.05
N PRO A 122 5.48 11.59 -16.28
CA PRO A 122 4.78 12.50 -17.17
C PRO A 122 3.51 11.88 -17.77
N GLY A 123 2.60 12.72 -18.27
CA GLY A 123 1.44 12.27 -19.04
C GLY A 123 0.29 11.66 -18.23
N ILE A 124 0.40 11.63 -16.90
CA ILE A 124 -0.66 11.16 -16.00
C ILE A 124 -0.69 12.01 -14.71
N ALA A 125 -1.88 12.38 -14.26
CA ALA A 125 -2.07 13.08 -12.99
C ALA A 125 -1.92 12.07 -11.83
N GLY A 126 -0.81 12.16 -11.09
CA GLY A 126 -0.52 11.32 -9.93
C GLY A 126 -0.35 9.85 -10.30
N LYS A 127 0.75 9.52 -11.01
CA LYS A 127 1.13 8.15 -11.39
C LYS A 127 1.18 7.23 -10.16
N VAL A 128 1.73 7.74 -9.06
CA VAL A 128 1.84 7.03 -7.79
C VAL A 128 1.01 7.75 -6.73
N GLN A 129 0.12 7.00 -6.08
CA GLN A 129 -0.91 7.49 -5.17
C GLN A 129 -0.68 6.97 -3.75
N PHE A 130 -0.93 7.82 -2.76
CA PHE A 130 -1.10 7.38 -1.38
C PHE A 130 -2.60 7.15 -1.16
N GLY A 131 -2.98 5.89 -0.95
CA GLY A 131 -4.37 5.47 -0.88
C GLY A 131 -5.11 5.96 0.37
N SER A 132 -6.45 5.88 0.35
CA SER A 132 -7.30 6.23 1.50
C SER A 132 -6.93 5.43 2.75
N GLY A 133 -7.32 5.94 3.93
CA GLY A 133 -7.12 5.23 5.20
C GLY A 133 -7.64 3.79 5.12
N TRP A 134 -6.74 2.82 5.31
CA TRP A 134 -7.03 1.40 5.09
C TRP A 134 -7.41 0.67 6.38
N TRP A 135 -8.45 -0.17 6.29
CA TRP A 135 -8.91 -1.11 7.32
C TRP A 135 -9.16 -0.44 8.68
N PHE A 136 -8.29 -0.59 9.67
CA PHE A 136 -8.43 0.05 10.99
C PHE A 136 -8.42 1.58 10.91
N ASN A 137 -7.85 2.12 9.83
CA ASN A 137 -7.76 3.55 9.55
C ASN A 137 -8.93 4.06 8.69
N ASP A 138 -9.83 3.18 8.21
CA ASP A 138 -11.05 3.57 7.50
C ASP A 138 -12.15 4.02 8.47
N GLN A 139 -11.85 5.10 9.16
CA GLN A 139 -12.71 5.81 10.10
C GLN A 139 -12.28 7.29 10.13
N LYS A 140 -13.05 8.16 10.80
CA LYS A 140 -12.84 9.62 10.72
C LYS A 140 -11.44 10.11 11.04
N ASP A 141 -10.83 9.70 12.15
CA ASP A 141 -9.46 10.10 12.52
C ASP A 141 -8.43 9.60 11.51
N GLY A 142 -8.51 8.32 11.13
CA GLY A 142 -7.58 7.72 10.18
C GLY A 142 -7.64 8.38 8.80
N MET A 143 -8.86 8.63 8.30
CA MET A 143 -9.07 9.37 7.05
C MET A 143 -8.60 10.82 7.14
N LEU A 144 -8.88 11.54 8.23
CA LEU A 144 -8.41 12.92 8.39
C LEU A 144 -6.88 12.99 8.39
N ARG A 145 -6.21 12.07 9.11
CA ARG A 145 -4.74 12.01 9.16
C ARG A 145 -4.14 11.66 7.80
N GLN A 146 -4.71 10.69 7.09
CA GLN A 146 -4.26 10.32 5.75
C GLN A 146 -4.45 11.48 4.75
N LEU A 147 -5.62 12.12 4.75
CA LEU A 147 -5.92 13.28 3.90
C LEU A 147 -5.01 14.46 4.21
N GLU A 148 -4.70 14.72 5.48
CA GLU A 148 -3.76 15.76 5.89
C GLU A 148 -2.37 15.50 5.31
N GLN A 149 -1.81 14.31 5.48
CA GLN A 149 -0.46 14.01 4.96
C GLN A 149 -0.41 14.04 3.43
N LEU A 150 -1.45 13.54 2.73
CA LEU A 150 -1.54 13.66 1.29
C LEU A 150 -1.67 15.12 0.83
N SER A 151 -2.36 15.97 1.60
CA SER A 151 -2.51 17.39 1.27
C SER A 151 -1.22 18.19 1.49
N GLN A 152 -0.44 17.86 2.52
CA GLN A 152 0.81 18.56 2.84
C GLN A 152 1.97 18.13 1.93
N MET A 153 2.04 16.85 1.56
CA MET A 153 3.21 16.27 0.88
C MET A 153 2.95 15.86 -0.58
N GLY A 154 1.69 15.94 -1.03
CA GLY A 154 1.27 15.57 -2.38
C GLY A 154 0.21 16.51 -2.93
N LEU A 155 -0.60 16.01 -3.88
CA LEU A 155 -1.65 16.78 -4.53
C LEU A 155 -3.01 16.14 -4.28
N LEU A 156 -3.75 16.64 -3.28
CA LEU A 156 -5.10 16.15 -2.96
C LEU A 156 -6.06 16.25 -4.16
N SER A 157 -5.87 17.22 -5.06
CA SER A 157 -6.67 17.38 -6.28
C SER A 157 -6.56 16.20 -7.26
N GLN A 158 -5.50 15.40 -7.15
CA GLN A 158 -5.26 14.21 -7.97
C GLN A 158 -5.53 12.90 -7.21
N PHE A 159 -6.08 12.99 -5.99
CA PHE A 159 -6.35 11.82 -5.17
C PHE A 159 -7.44 10.95 -5.79
N VAL A 160 -7.15 9.66 -5.97
CA VAL A 160 -8.10 8.68 -6.54
C VAL A 160 -9.33 8.41 -5.66
N GLY A 161 -9.27 8.77 -4.38
CA GLY A 161 -10.42 8.75 -3.47
C GLY A 161 -10.64 7.41 -2.77
N MET A 162 -11.91 7.14 -2.48
CA MET A 162 -12.34 6.09 -1.55
C MET A 162 -12.62 4.75 -2.25
N LEU A 163 -12.35 3.65 -1.53
CA LEU A 163 -12.82 2.30 -1.83
C LEU A 163 -13.37 1.66 -0.54
N THR A 164 -14.27 0.68 -0.64
CA THR A 164 -14.89 0.09 0.55
C THR A 164 -14.04 -0.96 1.26
N ASP A 165 -13.15 -1.64 0.53
CA ASP A 165 -12.37 -2.80 0.98
C ASP A 165 -13.20 -3.81 1.81
N SER A 166 -14.43 -4.08 1.34
CA SER A 166 -15.42 -4.83 2.11
C SER A 166 -16.05 -5.94 1.29
N ARG A 167 -16.37 -7.03 2.00
CA ARG A 167 -17.20 -8.13 1.50
C ARG A 167 -18.70 -7.92 1.70
N SER A 168 -19.12 -6.80 2.30
CA SER A 168 -20.52 -6.49 2.58
C SER A 168 -21.11 -5.58 1.51
N PHE A 169 -22.27 -5.96 0.95
CA PHE A 169 -23.03 -5.11 0.03
C PHE A 169 -23.52 -3.80 0.68
N LEU A 170 -23.62 -3.75 2.01
CA LEU A 170 -24.05 -2.55 2.74
C LEU A 170 -22.91 -1.56 2.98
N SER A 171 -21.69 -1.86 2.52
CA SER A 171 -20.50 -1.05 2.75
C SER A 171 -20.45 0.26 1.97
N TYR A 172 -21.34 0.49 0.99
CA TYR A 172 -21.34 1.73 0.20
C TYR A 172 -21.58 2.99 1.03
N THR A 173 -22.15 2.87 2.24
CA THR A 173 -22.24 3.98 3.21
C THR A 173 -20.86 4.50 3.64
N ARG A 174 -19.78 3.72 3.48
CA ARG A 174 -18.39 4.18 3.67
C ARG A 174 -18.01 5.29 2.69
N HIS A 175 -18.52 5.27 1.45
CA HIS A 175 -18.32 6.37 0.51
C HIS A 175 -19.05 7.64 0.96
N GLU A 176 -20.26 7.51 1.49
CA GLU A 176 -20.97 8.66 2.07
C GLU A 176 -20.18 9.24 3.24
N TYR A 177 -19.69 8.39 4.13
CA TYR A 177 -18.91 8.78 5.29
C TYR A 177 -17.61 9.52 4.89
N PHE A 178 -16.84 8.96 3.94
CA PHE A 178 -15.67 9.60 3.36
C PHE A 178 -16.00 10.97 2.73
N ARG A 179 -17.05 11.06 1.91
CA ARG A 179 -17.45 12.33 1.25
C ARG A 179 -17.83 13.38 2.28
N ARG A 180 -18.52 13.00 3.36
CA ARG A 180 -18.84 13.93 4.46
C ARG A 180 -17.58 14.45 5.15
N ILE A 181 -16.55 13.62 5.32
CA ILE A 181 -15.27 14.03 5.89
C ILE A 181 -14.52 14.96 4.93
N LEU A 182 -14.42 14.60 3.65
CA LEU A 182 -13.70 15.38 2.63
C LEU A 182 -14.37 16.74 2.36
N CYS A 183 -15.71 16.77 2.25
CA CYS A 183 -16.47 17.98 1.95
C CYS A 183 -16.70 18.86 3.18
N LYS A 184 -16.56 18.34 4.41
CA LYS A 184 -16.60 19.19 5.59
C LYS A 184 -15.30 19.99 5.58
N PRO A 185 -15.33 21.28 5.23
CA PRO A 185 -14.11 22.07 5.15
C PRO A 185 -13.43 22.04 6.53
N ALA A 186 -12.14 22.37 6.53
CA ALA A 186 -11.38 22.74 7.72
C ALA A 186 -11.98 23.99 8.42
N GLY A 187 -13.23 23.91 8.87
CA GLY A 187 -13.95 24.94 9.63
C GLY A 187 -13.44 25.10 11.06
N THR A 188 -12.26 24.57 11.38
CA THR A 188 -11.61 24.67 12.68
C THR A 188 -10.10 24.92 12.61
N VAL A 189 -9.51 25.10 11.42
CA VAL A 189 -8.12 25.58 11.29
C VAL A 189 -8.10 26.77 10.35
N GLY A 190 -8.22 27.98 10.91
CA GLY A 190 -7.80 29.26 10.34
C GLY A 190 -8.30 29.60 8.92
N ALA A 191 -9.19 30.57 8.84
CA ALA A 191 -9.43 31.35 7.63
C ALA A 191 -8.12 31.71 6.89
N GLY A 192 -8.03 31.42 5.59
CA GLY A 192 -7.07 32.07 4.69
C GLY A 192 -6.10 31.20 3.85
N ARG A 193 -6.23 29.87 3.76
CA ARG A 193 -5.23 29.02 3.06
C ARG A 193 -5.65 28.36 1.74
N ARG A 194 -6.82 28.66 1.19
CA ARG A 194 -7.22 28.15 -0.14
C ARG A 194 -7.68 29.33 -0.98
N ASP A 195 -6.73 30.07 -1.52
CA ASP A 195 -6.84 30.92 -2.71
C ASP A 195 -5.44 31.49 -3.02
N SER A 196 -4.70 30.83 -3.91
CA SER A 196 -3.54 31.35 -4.63
C SER A 196 -3.30 30.51 -5.87
#